data_AF-A0A1H8N8E2-F1
#
_entry.id   AF-A0A1H8N8E2-F1
#
_cell.length_a   1.000
_cell.length_b   1.000
_cell.length_c   1.000
_cell.angle_alpha   90.00
_cell.angle_beta   90.00
_cell.angle_gamma   90.00
#
_symmetry.space_group_name_H-M   'P 1'
#
loop_
_entity.id
_entity.type
_entity.pdbx_description
1 polymer ?
#
loop_
_entity_poly.entity_id
_entity_poly.type
_entity_poly.pdbx_seq_one_letter_code
_entity_poly.pdbx_strand_id
1 'polypeptide(L)'
;MSGKDNCYDNSMVLRRGNAPPGPFLILLTFFKSIKAELIWRNRWDTRRQAEGTIFQYINGFYNPRRRQSSLGGKSPLAFKRKAA
;
A
#
# COMPACT_ATOMS: atom_id res chain seq x y z
N MET A 1 14.97 18.38 9.21
CA MET A 1 14.43 17.03 9.51
C MET A 1 13.77 16.46 8.26
N SER A 2 14.53 15.84 7.36
CA SER A 2 13.98 15.27 6.12
C SER A 2 13.59 13.82 6.38
N GLY A 3 12.31 13.57 6.67
CA GLY A 3 11.73 12.25 6.91
C GLY A 3 11.60 11.42 5.64
N LYS A 4 12.72 11.22 4.94
CA LYS A 4 12.91 10.06 4.06
C LYS A 4 13.03 8.85 4.99
N ASP A 5 12.36 7.76 4.63
CA ASP A 5 12.37 6.48 5.35
C ASP A 5 11.39 6.40 6.53
N ASN A 6 10.09 6.44 6.25
CA ASN A 6 9.15 5.73 7.11
C ASN A 6 9.05 4.26 6.66
N CYS A 7 9.17 3.32 7.60
CA CYS A 7 9.30 1.86 7.40
C CYS A 7 8.16 1.16 6.62
N TYR A 8 7.18 1.93 6.14
CA TYR A 8 6.05 1.46 5.37
C TYR A 8 6.15 1.82 3.88
N ASP A 9 7.21 2.48 3.43
CA ASP A 9 7.35 2.71 1.99
C ASP A 9 7.70 1.40 1.27
N ASN A 10 6.79 0.90 0.43
CA ASN A 10 7.08 -0.27 -0.41
C ASN A 10 7.65 0.22 -1.73
N SER A 11 8.99 0.24 -1.82
CA SER A 11 9.72 0.71 -2.98
C SER A 11 9.67 -0.29 -4.13
N MET A 12 8.65 -0.21 -4.99
CA MET A 12 8.78 -0.68 -6.37
C MET A 12 9.32 0.48 -7.21
N VAL A 13 10.61 0.42 -7.53
CA VAL A 13 11.27 1.40 -8.42
C VAL A 13 10.95 1.03 -9.87
N LEU A 14 9.91 1.63 -10.44
CA LEU A 14 9.74 1.67 -11.90
C LEU A 14 10.29 3.00 -12.40
N ARG A 15 11.59 3.01 -12.68
CA ARG A 15 12.21 4.09 -13.46
C ARG A 15 11.86 3.91 -14.93
N ARG A 16 10.72 4.46 -15.35
CA ARG A 16 10.56 5.01 -16.70
C ARG A 16 9.71 6.27 -16.61
N GLY A 17 10.41 7.40 -16.52
CA GLY A 17 9.96 8.78 -16.69
C GLY A 17 8.61 9.17 -16.08
N ASN A 18 8.61 9.81 -14.90
CA ASN A 18 7.59 10.72 -14.32
C ASN A 18 6.08 10.48 -14.54
N ALA A 19 5.66 9.36 -15.12
CA ALA A 19 4.28 9.01 -15.35
C ALA A 19 3.72 8.35 -14.09
N PRO A 20 2.47 8.65 -13.72
CA PRO A 20 1.84 7.97 -12.61
C PRO A 20 1.81 6.46 -12.87
N PRO A 21 2.06 5.62 -11.86
CA PRO A 21 2.00 4.18 -12.03
C PRO A 21 0.60 3.80 -12.49
N GLY A 22 0.53 3.01 -13.57
CA GLY A 22 -0.73 2.47 -14.05
C GLY A 22 -1.42 1.61 -12.98
N PRO A 23 -2.74 1.38 -13.10
CA PRO A 23 -3.54 0.66 -12.11
C PRO A 23 -2.98 -0.73 -11.78
N PHE A 24 -2.36 -1.39 -12.76
CA PHE A 24 -1.71 -2.68 -12.59
C PHE A 24 -0.59 -2.65 -11.54
N LEU A 25 0.26 -1.62 -11.54
CA LEU A 25 1.41 -1.52 -10.63
C LEU A 25 0.99 -1.24 -9.18
N ILE A 26 -0.07 -0.45 -9.01
CA ILE A 26 -0.67 -0.17 -7.70
C ILE A 26 -1.22 -1.47 -7.10
N LEU A 27 -1.88 -2.28 -7.93
CA LEU A 27 -2.43 -3.57 -7.53
C LEU A 27 -1.34 -4.60 -7.19
N LEU A 28 -0.29 -4.70 -8.01
CA LEU A 28 0.85 -5.59 -7.73
C LEU A 28 1.54 -5.23 -6.41
N THR A 29 1.74 -3.93 -6.16
CA THR A 29 2.35 -3.46 -4.91
C THR A 29 1.46 -3.80 -3.71
N PHE A 30 0.13 -3.62 -3.82
CA PHE A 30 -0.82 -4.00 -2.79
C PHE A 30 -0.70 -5.47 -2.39
N PHE A 31 -0.76 -6.38 -3.37
CA PHE A 31 -0.72 -7.82 -3.11
C PHE A 31 0.61 -8.26 -2.49
N LYS A 32 1.72 -7.63 -2.89
CA LYS A 32 3.02 -7.85 -2.26
C LYS A 32 3.00 -7.41 -0.79
N SER A 33 2.49 -6.20 -0.50
CA SER A 33 2.41 -5.67 0.88
C SER A 33 1.56 -6.54 1.79
N ILE A 34 0.33 -6.84 1.38
CA ILE A 34 -0.62 -7.53 2.25
C ILE A 34 -0.18 -8.96 2.56
N LYS A 35 0.46 -9.64 1.60
CA LYS A 35 1.03 -10.97 1.83
C LYS A 35 2.16 -10.92 2.87
N ALA A 36 3.11 -10.02 2.69
CA ALA A 36 4.31 -9.93 3.55
C ALA A 36 4.02 -9.43 4.96
N GLU A 37 3.08 -8.50 5.11
CA GLU A 37 2.81 -7.84 6.40
C GLU A 37 1.67 -8.50 7.18
N LEU A 38 0.66 -9.03 6.48
CA LEU A 38 -0.55 -9.54 7.11
C LEU A 38 -0.68 -11.05 6.96
N ILE A 39 -0.68 -11.57 5.73
CA ILE A 39 -1.02 -12.98 5.51
C ILE A 39 0.04 -13.92 6.06
N TRP A 40 1.33 -13.66 5.83
CA TRP A 40 2.41 -14.56 6.26
C TRP A 40 2.78 -14.43 7.73
N ARG A 41 2.43 -13.31 8.37
CA ARG A 41 2.79 -13.05 9.77
C ARG A 41 1.73 -13.48 10.78
N ASN A 42 0.52 -13.82 10.32
CA ASN A 42 -0.59 -14.16 11.19
C ASN A 42 -1.10 -15.58 10.90
N ARG A 43 -1.46 -16.29 11.95
CA ARG A 43 -2.29 -17.49 11.87
C ARG A 43 -3.75 -17.05 12.04
N TRP A 44 -4.65 -17.69 11.29
CA TRP A 44 -6.07 -17.33 11.27
C TRP A 44 -6.87 -18.52 11.75
N ASP A 45 -7.63 -18.33 12.82
CA ASP A 45 -8.48 -19.39 13.37
C ASP A 45 -9.77 -19.52 12.57
N THR A 46 -10.27 -18.40 12.05
CA THR A 46 -11.46 -18.38 11.20
C THR A 46 -11.28 -17.47 9.99
N ARG A 47 -12.00 -17.81 8.91
CA ARG A 47 -12.06 -16.96 7.72
C ARG A 47 -12.62 -15.57 8.02
N ARG A 48 -13.64 -15.47 8.89
CA ARG A 48 -14.28 -14.21 9.27
C ARG A 48 -13.31 -13.27 9.98
N GLN A 49 -12.43 -13.81 10.83
CA GLN A 49 -11.36 -13.04 11.46
C GLN A 49 -10.40 -12.48 10.40
N ALA A 50 -9.94 -13.31 9.46
CA ALA A 50 -9.06 -12.88 8.38
C ALA A 50 -9.70 -11.77 7.53
N GLU A 51 -10.97 -11.93 7.15
CA GLU A 51 -11.72 -10.93 6.38
C GLU A 51 -11.83 -9.59 7.13
N GLY A 52 -12.15 -9.63 8.42
CA GLY A 52 -12.21 -8.42 9.27
C GLY A 52 -10.86 -7.70 9.37
N THR A 53 -9.77 -8.45 9.57
CA THR A 53 -8.44 -7.85 9.65
C THR A 53 -7.95 -7.32 8.29
N ILE A 54 -8.24 -8.02 7.19
CA ILE A 54 -7.97 -7.52 5.83
C ILE A 54 -8.73 -6.22 5.57
N PHE A 55 -10.01 -6.16 5.95
CA PHE A 55 -10.82 -4.95 5.80
C PHE A 55 -10.23 -3.78 6.57
N GLN A 56 -9.85 -4.00 7.83
CA GLN A 56 -9.19 -2.99 8.66
C GLN A 56 -7.83 -2.58 8.09
N TYR A 57 -7.06 -3.53 7.57
CA TYR A 57 -5.77 -3.24 6.93
C TYR A 57 -5.97 -2.34 5.70
N ILE A 58 -6.94 -2.64 4.84
CA ILE A 58 -7.20 -1.86 3.62
C ILE A 58 -7.69 -0.44 3.97
N ASN A 59 -8.71 -0.33 4.81
CA ASN A 59 -9.40 0.94 5.08
C ASN A 59 -8.75 1.77 6.18
N GLY A 60 -8.20 1.12 7.21
CA GLY A 60 -7.57 1.79 8.35
C GLY A 60 -6.11 2.16 8.10
N PHE A 61 -5.41 1.42 7.23
CA PHE A 61 -3.98 1.61 7.02
C PHE A 61 -3.58 1.82 5.56
N TYR A 62 -3.87 0.87 4.66
CA TYR A 62 -3.36 0.88 3.29
C TYR A 62 -3.83 2.10 2.50
N ASN A 63 -5.14 2.27 2.29
CA ASN A 63 -5.66 3.38 1.50
C ASN A 63 -5.34 4.77 2.08
N PRO A 64 -5.55 5.03 3.39
CA PRO A 64 -5.36 6.37 3.93
C PRO A 64 -3.90 6.73 4.24
N ARG A 65 -3.09 5.77 4.72
CA ARG A 65 -1.79 6.06 5.37
C ARG A 65 -0.58 5.49 4.64
N ARG A 66 -0.71 4.34 3.96
CA ARG A 66 0.43 3.67 3.31
C ARG A 66 1.02 4.55 2.22
N ARG A 67 2.29 4.92 2.35
CA ARG A 67 3.00 5.67 1.31
C ARG A 67 3.60 4.70 0.29
N GLN A 68 3.61 5.14 -0.96
CA GLN A 68 4.23 4.39 -2.06
C GLN A 68 5.18 5.32 -2.81
N SER A 69 6.45 4.93 -2.95
CA SER A 69 7.43 5.71 -3.73
C SER A 69 6.95 5.93 -5.16
N SER A 70 6.25 4.94 -5.74
CA SER A 70 5.64 5.04 -7.07
C SER A 70 4.56 6.12 -7.17
N LEU A 71 3.90 6.49 -6.07
CA LEU A 71 2.93 7.60 -5.99
C LEU A 71 3.59 8.92 -5.53
N GLY A 72 4.92 9.01 -5.56
CA GLY A 72 5.66 10.15 -5.04
C GLY A 72 5.58 10.27 -3.52
N GLY A 73 5.54 9.15 -2.81
CA GLY A 73 5.46 9.10 -1.34
C GLY A 73 4.08 9.44 -0.79
N LYS A 74 3.03 9.41 -1.63
CA LYS A 74 1.65 9.65 -1.21
C LYS A 74 0.93 8.34 -0.92
N SER A 75 -0.16 8.41 -0.16
CA SER A 75 -1.08 7.29 -0.03
C SER A 75 -2.02 7.16 -1.21
N PRO A 76 -2.56 5.95 -1.48
CA PRO A 76 -3.51 5.74 -2.58
C PRO A 76 -4.68 6.73 -2.55
N LEU A 77 -5.24 7.00 -1.37
CA LEU A 77 -6.32 7.97 -1.22
C LEU A 77 -5.85 9.40 -1.49
N ALA A 78 -4.68 9.80 -0.96
CA ALA A 78 -4.12 11.13 -1.19
C ALA A 78 -3.73 11.37 -2.66
N PHE A 79 -3.31 10.32 -3.37
CA PHE A 79 -3.04 10.37 -4.81
C PHE A 79 -4.34 10.58 -5.59
N LYS A 80 -5.40 9.79 -5.32
CA LYS A 80 -6.71 9.95 -5.97
C LYS A 80 -7.31 11.35 -5.78
N ARG A 81 -7.22 11.91 -4.58
CA ARG A 81 -7.75 13.26 -4.28
C ARG A 81 -7.03 14.41 -5.00
N LYS A 82 -5.82 14.19 -5.51
CA LYS A 82 -5.05 15.19 -6.27
C LYS A 82 -5.21 15.06 -7.79
N ALA A 83 -5.77 13.95 -8.25
CA ALA A 83 -6.04 13.69 -9.66
C ALA A 83 -7.48 14.09 -10.07
N ALA A 84 -8.29 14.51 -9.10
CA ALA A 84 -9.58 15.18 -9.30
C ALA A 84 -9.38 16.69 -9.14
#